data_AF-U1PG92-F1
#
_entry.id   AF-U1PG92-F1
#
_cell.length_a   1.000
_cell.length_b   1.000
_cell.length_c   1.000
_cell.angle_alpha   90.00
_cell.angle_beta   90.00
_cell.angle_gamma   90.00
#
_symmetry.space_group_name_H-M   'P 1'
#
loop_
_entity.id
_entity.type
_entity.pdbx_description
1 polymer ?
#
loop_
_entity_poly.entity_id
_entity_poly.type
_entity_poly.pdbx_seq_one_letter_code
_entity_poly.pdbx_strand_id
1 'polypeptide(L)'
;MTSENYTPGGQTALHDALSTAIQGTDDSIETLPGTDQPDNVILVTLTDGKENASETPQEQVQGLVSRHREEHGWEFLFIGANQDAALTAEQMGMDSDKSLSMSHSGEGTQAAYESISRAVSDARRDGQTGGYSQQDRNRQRDADGE
;
A
#
# COMPACT_ATOMS: atom_id res chain seq x y z
N MET A 1 -8.63 -0.72 -19.91
CA MET A 1 -7.36 -1.00 -20.60
C MET A 1 -7.57 -2.26 -21.42
N THR A 2 -7.08 -2.33 -22.66
CA THR A 2 -7.16 -3.54 -23.51
C THR A 2 -5.75 -4.07 -23.73
N SER A 3 -5.62 -5.35 -24.08
CA SER A 3 -4.34 -5.96 -24.47
C SER A 3 -3.66 -5.25 -25.66
N GLU A 4 -4.44 -4.46 -26.41
CA GLU A 4 -3.95 -3.62 -27.51
C GLU A 4 -3.22 -2.36 -27.03
N ASN A 5 -3.46 -1.91 -25.79
CA ASN A 5 -2.90 -0.68 -25.23
C ASN A 5 -2.05 -0.90 -23.96
N TYR A 6 -1.98 -2.14 -23.45
CA TYR A 6 -1.18 -2.49 -22.28
C TYR A 6 -0.81 -3.97 -22.31
N THR A 7 0.50 -4.24 -22.25
CA THR A 7 1.07 -5.59 -22.17
C THR A 7 1.82 -5.70 -20.85
N PRO A 8 1.41 -6.58 -19.92
CA PRO A 8 2.12 -6.78 -18.66
C PRO A 8 3.51 -7.38 -18.94
N GLY A 9 4.55 -6.77 -18.37
CA GLY A 9 5.94 -7.19 -18.55
C GLY A 9 6.40 -8.35 -17.65
N GLY A 10 5.55 -8.81 -16.72
CA GLY A 10 5.91 -9.84 -15.73
C GLY A 10 6.93 -9.38 -14.68
N GLN A 11 7.21 -8.09 -14.62
CA GLN A 11 8.16 -7.46 -13.70
C GLN A 11 7.43 -6.55 -12.73
N THR A 12 7.91 -6.53 -11.48
CA THR A 12 7.43 -5.64 -10.42
C THR A 12 8.64 -4.93 -9.84
N ALA A 13 8.82 -3.67 -10.23
CA ALA A 13 9.79 -2.76 -9.63
C ALA A 13 9.12 -2.02 -8.46
N LEU A 14 8.70 -2.78 -7.45
CA LEU A 14 7.95 -2.31 -6.29
C LEU A 14 8.76 -1.30 -5.48
N HIS A 15 10.06 -1.54 -5.27
CA HIS A 15 10.90 -0.62 -4.50
C HIS A 15 11.05 0.73 -5.19
N ASP A 16 11.28 0.73 -6.51
CA ASP A 16 11.37 1.97 -7.29
C ASP A 16 10.04 2.71 -7.32
N ALA A 17 8.92 1.99 -7.44
CA ALA A 17 7.59 2.56 -7.40
C ALA A 17 7.29 3.23 -6.05
N LEU A 18 7.64 2.58 -4.94
CA LEU A 18 7.51 3.16 -3.60
C LEU A 18 8.40 4.38 -3.42
N SER A 19 9.68 4.26 -3.79
CA SER A 19 10.66 5.35 -3.69
C SER A 19 10.21 6.58 -4.48
N THR A 20 9.72 6.38 -5.70
CA THR A 20 9.18 7.43 -6.58
C THR A 20 7.90 8.05 -6.02
N ALA A 21 6.97 7.22 -5.54
CA ALA A 21 5.70 7.69 -5.00
C ALA A 21 5.89 8.52 -3.72
N ILE A 22 6.76 8.07 -2.82
CA ILE A 22 7.06 8.79 -1.57
C ILE A 22 7.70 10.15 -1.88
N GLN A 23 8.83 10.14 -2.59
CA GLN A 23 9.57 11.39 -2.88
C GLN A 23 8.73 12.35 -3.72
N GLY A 24 8.06 11.87 -4.77
CA GLY A 24 7.24 12.73 -5.62
C GLY A 24 6.03 13.33 -4.88
N THR A 25 5.47 12.61 -3.91
CA THR A 25 4.38 13.14 -3.07
C THR A 25 4.92 14.14 -2.05
N ASP A 26 6.06 13.87 -1.44
CA ASP A 26 6.71 14.77 -0.47
C ASP A 26 7.10 16.10 -1.13
N ASP A 27 7.80 16.03 -2.27
CA ASP A 27 8.14 17.19 -3.11
C ASP A 27 6.88 18.00 -3.47
N SER A 28 5.79 17.32 -3.84
CA SER A 28 4.54 17.99 -4.19
C SER A 28 3.96 18.74 -3.00
N ILE A 29 3.96 18.13 -1.81
CA ILE A 29 3.44 18.74 -0.58
C ILE A 29 4.32 19.92 -0.12
N GLU A 30 5.63 19.82 -0.23
CA GLU A 30 6.55 20.91 0.12
C GLU A 30 6.33 22.17 -0.71
N THR A 31 5.83 22.03 -1.95
CA THR A 31 5.50 23.17 -2.81
C THR A 31 4.16 23.84 -2.49
N LEU A 32 3.32 23.22 -1.65
CA LEU A 32 2.02 23.78 -1.28
C LEU A 32 2.16 24.88 -0.21
N PRO A 33 1.34 25.93 -0.26
CA PRO A 33 1.18 26.84 0.87
C PRO A 33 0.79 26.06 2.13
N GLY A 34 1.26 26.48 3.30
CA GLY A 34 1.00 25.76 4.55
C GLY A 34 -0.48 25.56 4.90
N THR A 35 -1.40 26.37 4.36
CA THR A 35 -2.86 26.18 4.52
C THR A 35 -3.43 25.06 3.64
N ASP A 36 -2.70 24.68 2.60
CA ASP A 36 -3.11 23.67 1.62
C ASP A 36 -2.33 22.35 1.79
N GLN A 37 -1.37 22.31 2.72
CA GLN A 37 -0.69 21.07 3.09
C GLN A 37 -1.69 20.11 3.74
N PRO A 38 -1.69 18.83 3.33
CA PRO A 38 -2.63 17.85 3.88
C PRO A 38 -2.29 17.54 5.33
N ASP A 39 -3.31 17.46 6.19
CA ASP A 39 -3.15 16.98 7.56
C ASP A 39 -2.73 15.50 7.61
N ASN A 40 -3.18 14.70 6.63
CA ASN A 40 -2.94 13.26 6.56
C ASN A 40 -2.57 12.83 5.14
N VAL A 41 -1.53 12.01 5.01
CA VAL A 41 -1.12 11.36 3.77
C VAL A 41 -1.24 9.85 3.93
N ILE A 42 -1.97 9.21 3.03
CA ILE A 42 -2.14 7.75 3.02
C ILE A 42 -1.61 7.21 1.70
N LEU A 43 -0.56 6.39 1.76
CA LEU A 43 0.01 5.71 0.61
C LEU A 43 -0.46 4.25 0.62
N VAL A 44 -1.19 3.86 -0.43
CA VAL A 44 -1.72 2.50 -0.58
C VAL A 44 -0.96 1.77 -1.68
N THR A 45 -0.31 0.67 -1.31
CA THR A 45 0.36 -0.23 -2.25
C THR A 45 -0.54 -1.43 -2.51
N LEU A 46 -0.91 -1.64 -3.77
CA LEU A 46 -1.65 -2.81 -4.22
C LEU A 46 -0.82 -3.52 -5.30
N THR A 47 -0.49 -4.79 -5.08
CA THR A 47 0.30 -5.58 -6.04
C THR A 47 -0.07 -7.06 -6.02
N ASP A 48 -0.11 -7.67 -7.20
CA ASP A 48 -0.21 -9.11 -7.39
C ASP A 48 1.17 -9.78 -7.61
N GLY A 49 2.23 -8.98 -7.73
CA GLY A 49 3.58 -9.41 -8.01
C GLY A 49 4.50 -9.39 -6.79
N LYS A 50 5.63 -10.07 -6.91
CA LYS A 50 6.77 -9.94 -5.98
C LYS A 50 7.81 -9.02 -6.61
N GLU A 51 8.47 -8.22 -5.78
CA GLU A 51 9.65 -7.45 -6.17
C GLU A 51 10.67 -8.35 -6.89
N ASN A 52 11.05 -7.97 -8.11
CA ASN A 52 12.00 -8.72 -8.93
C ASN A 52 12.74 -7.89 -9.99
N ALA A 53 12.56 -6.57 -10.01
CA ALA A 53 13.03 -5.74 -11.11
C ALA A 53 13.61 -4.39 -10.68
N SER A 54 13.57 -4.06 -9.38
CA SER A 54 14.01 -2.75 -8.92
C SER A 54 15.52 -2.57 -8.87
N GLU A 55 15.94 -1.34 -9.15
CA GLU A 55 17.30 -0.86 -8.92
C GLU A 55 17.46 -0.29 -7.50
N THR A 56 16.36 0.24 -6.92
CA THR A 56 16.32 0.73 -5.54
C THR A 56 16.49 -0.42 -4.53
N PRO A 57 17.47 -0.34 -3.61
CA PRO A 57 17.62 -1.32 -2.54
C PRO A 57 16.47 -1.27 -1.54
N GLN A 58 16.09 -2.44 -1.00
CA GLN A 58 15.03 -2.56 0.02
C GLN A 58 15.28 -1.65 1.24
N GLU A 59 16.53 -1.56 1.69
CA GLU A 59 16.94 -0.76 2.86
C GLU A 59 16.66 0.74 2.66
N GLN A 60 16.76 1.23 1.41
CA GLN A 60 16.44 2.61 1.09
C GLN A 60 14.93 2.86 1.21
N VAL A 61 14.11 1.95 0.69
CA VAL A 61 12.65 2.03 0.83
C VAL A 61 12.24 1.97 2.29
N GLN A 62 12.82 1.04 3.06
CA GLN A 62 12.58 0.92 4.49
C GLN A 62 12.89 2.23 5.23
N GLY A 63 14.02 2.85 4.93
CA GLY A 63 14.38 4.16 5.49
C GLY A 63 13.37 5.26 5.13
N LEU A 64 12.92 5.31 3.88
CA LEU A 64 11.91 6.27 3.42
C LEU A 64 10.57 6.09 4.15
N VAL A 65 10.05 4.86 4.19
CA VAL A 65 8.78 4.54 4.85
C VAL A 65 8.84 4.87 6.33
N SER A 66 9.87 4.41 7.04
CA SER A 66 10.01 4.68 8.48
C SER A 66 10.08 6.17 8.78
N ARG A 67 10.88 6.92 8.02
CA ARG A 67 10.99 8.38 8.16
C ARG A 67 9.64 9.08 7.98
N HIS A 68 8.92 8.79 6.91
CA HIS A 68 7.65 9.47 6.63
C HIS A 68 6.54 9.06 7.61
N ARG A 69 6.55 7.83 8.09
CA ARG A 69 5.62 7.38 9.14
C ARG A 69 5.90 8.05 10.48
N GLU A 70 7.16 8.08 10.91
CA GLU A 70 7.55 8.53 12.26
C GLU A 70 7.67 10.05 12.38
N GLU A 71 8.22 10.72 11.37
CA GLU A 71 8.45 12.17 11.39
C GLU A 71 7.29 12.96 10.78
N HIS A 72 6.62 12.41 9.76
CA HIS A 72 5.59 13.11 8.99
C HIS A 72 4.17 12.55 9.21
N GLY A 73 4.01 11.47 10.00
CA GLY A 73 2.71 10.87 10.29
C GLY A 73 2.02 10.23 9.07
N TRP A 74 2.79 9.86 8.04
CA TRP A 74 2.22 9.20 6.86
C TRP A 74 1.78 7.78 7.18
N GLU A 75 0.68 7.40 6.56
CA GLU A 75 0.06 6.10 6.74
C GLU A 75 0.33 5.22 5.52
N PHE A 76 0.87 4.02 5.74
CA PHE A 76 1.20 3.08 4.68
C PHE A 76 0.30 1.85 4.78
N LEU A 77 -0.47 1.58 3.74
CA LEU A 77 -1.33 0.39 3.63
C LEU A 77 -0.79 -0.51 2.53
N PHE A 78 -0.57 -1.79 2.83
CA PHE A 78 -0.05 -2.76 1.87
C PHE A 78 -1.07 -3.87 1.58
N ILE A 79 -1.35 -4.11 0.30
CA ILE A 79 -2.19 -5.21 -0.15
C ILE A 79 -1.41 -6.00 -1.19
N GLY A 80 -1.02 -7.21 -0.82
CA GLY A 80 -0.33 -8.13 -1.69
C GLY A 80 -1.20 -9.33 -1.97
N ALA A 81 -1.22 -9.82 -3.21
CA ALA A 81 -1.86 -11.10 -3.50
C ALA A 81 -1.05 -12.31 -2.95
N ASN A 82 0.17 -12.07 -2.46
CA ASN A 82 1.02 -13.07 -1.83
C ASN A 82 0.53 -13.44 -0.42
N GLN A 83 0.66 -14.72 -0.04
CA GLN A 83 0.33 -15.20 1.31
C GLN A 83 1.13 -14.47 2.42
N ASP A 84 2.32 -13.97 2.08
CA ASP A 84 3.24 -13.30 3.01
C ASP A 84 3.18 -11.76 2.94
N ALA A 85 2.04 -11.17 2.56
CA ALA A 85 1.89 -9.71 2.44
C ALA A 85 2.36 -8.93 3.69
N ALA A 86 2.15 -9.50 4.88
CA ALA A 86 2.63 -8.93 6.13
C ALA A 86 4.15 -8.89 6.23
N LEU A 87 4.83 -9.99 5.88
CA LEU A 87 6.29 -10.05 5.92
C LEU A 87 6.90 -9.09 4.88
N THR A 88 6.32 -9.01 3.68
CA THR A 88 6.77 -8.06 2.65
C THR A 88 6.59 -6.61 3.13
N ALA A 89 5.46 -6.27 3.73
CA ALA A 89 5.21 -4.95 4.31
C ALA A 89 6.24 -4.59 5.40
N GLU A 90 6.50 -5.52 6.34
CA GLU A 90 7.49 -5.33 7.41
C GLU A 90 8.91 -5.11 6.88
N GLN A 91 9.31 -5.87 5.84
CA GLN A 91 10.60 -5.71 5.17
C GLN A 91 10.81 -4.33 4.56
N MET A 92 9.72 -3.64 4.21
CA MET A 92 9.72 -2.27 3.70
C MET A 92 9.44 -1.22 4.77
N GLY A 93 9.40 -1.59 6.06
CA GLY A 93 9.20 -0.64 7.17
C GLY A 93 7.74 -0.28 7.47
N MET A 94 6.78 -1.00 6.88
CA MET A 94 5.35 -0.81 7.14
C MET A 94 4.88 -1.68 8.30
N ASP A 95 3.79 -1.28 8.96
CA ASP A 95 3.20 -2.07 10.05
C ASP A 95 2.45 -3.31 9.48
N SER A 96 2.71 -4.50 10.02
CA SER A 96 2.11 -5.75 9.50
C SER A 96 0.59 -5.83 9.68
N ASP A 97 0.04 -5.18 10.69
CA ASP A 97 -1.41 -5.11 10.86
C ASP A 97 -2.08 -4.22 9.81
N LYS A 98 -1.35 -3.27 9.21
CA LYS A 98 -1.73 -2.46 8.03
C LYS A 98 -1.42 -3.15 6.69
N SER A 99 -1.24 -4.47 6.72
CA SER A 99 -1.14 -5.31 5.52
C SER A 99 -2.30 -6.31 5.38
N LEU A 100 -2.68 -6.59 4.12
CA LEU A 100 -3.71 -7.57 3.78
C LEU A 100 -3.22 -8.50 2.66
N SER A 101 -3.28 -9.82 2.91
CA SER A 101 -3.11 -10.82 1.85
C SER A 101 -4.42 -10.93 1.07
N MET A 102 -4.38 -10.62 -0.22
CA MET A 102 -5.54 -10.58 -1.10
C MET A 102 -5.70 -11.91 -1.86
N SER A 103 -6.94 -12.36 -1.98
CA SER A 103 -7.32 -13.46 -2.87
C SER A 103 -7.22 -13.05 -4.34
N HIS A 104 -6.67 -13.93 -5.19
CA HIS A 104 -6.53 -13.69 -6.63
C HIS A 104 -7.85 -13.92 -7.41
N SER A 105 -8.98 -13.51 -6.84
CA SER A 105 -10.31 -13.61 -7.42
C SER A 105 -10.93 -12.22 -7.60
N GLY A 106 -12.01 -12.15 -8.39
CA GLY A 106 -12.78 -10.91 -8.53
C GLY A 106 -13.39 -10.46 -7.19
N GLU A 107 -13.88 -11.41 -6.41
CA GLU A 107 -14.41 -11.18 -5.06
C GLU A 107 -13.32 -10.74 -4.09
N GLY A 108 -12.14 -11.37 -4.14
CA GLY A 108 -10.96 -10.98 -3.35
C GLY A 108 -10.54 -9.54 -3.61
N THR A 109 -10.46 -9.19 -4.89
CA THR A 109 -10.16 -7.82 -5.34
C THR A 109 -11.21 -6.83 -4.81
N GLN A 110 -12.50 -7.13 -4.97
CA GLN A 110 -13.57 -6.29 -4.44
C GLN A 110 -13.46 -6.11 -2.92
N ALA A 111 -13.28 -7.21 -2.18
CA ALA A 111 -13.15 -7.19 -0.73
C ALA A 111 -11.92 -6.39 -0.25
N ALA A 112 -10.83 -6.39 -1.02
CA ALA A 112 -9.64 -5.59 -0.74
C ALA A 112 -9.93 -4.09 -0.89
N TYR A 113 -10.58 -3.68 -1.98
CA TYR A 113 -11.00 -2.29 -2.19
C TYR A 113 -11.98 -1.82 -1.12
N GLU A 114 -12.93 -2.66 -0.71
CA GLU A 114 -13.85 -2.34 0.38
C GLU A 114 -13.11 -2.13 1.71
N SER A 115 -12.05 -2.92 1.96
CA SER A 115 -11.21 -2.81 3.16
C SER A 115 -10.41 -1.51 3.16
N ILE A 116 -9.82 -1.13 2.02
CA ILE A 116 -9.16 0.19 1.84
C ILE A 116 -10.17 1.32 2.09
N SER A 117 -11.35 1.23 1.48
CA SER A 117 -12.37 2.27 1.57
C SER A 117 -12.81 2.51 3.02
N ARG A 118 -12.94 1.44 3.81
CA ARG A 118 -13.16 1.53 5.26
C ARG A 118 -11.99 2.22 5.97
N ALA A 119 -10.76 1.73 5.79
CA ALA A 119 -9.58 2.28 6.45
C ALA A 119 -9.39 3.78 6.17
N VAL A 120 -9.53 4.21 4.90
CA VAL A 120 -9.44 5.62 4.50
C VAL A 120 -10.61 6.44 5.06
N SER A 121 -11.82 5.86 5.16
CA SER A 121 -12.96 6.55 5.76
C SER A 121 -12.81 6.75 7.25
N ASP A 122 -12.20 5.79 7.95
CA ASP A 122 -11.87 5.92 9.37
C ASP A 122 -10.77 6.95 9.58
N ALA A 123 -9.73 6.96 8.76
CA ALA A 123 -8.69 7.99 8.81
C ALA A 123 -9.22 9.41 8.60
N ARG A 124 -10.21 9.60 7.72
CA ARG A 124 -10.89 10.90 7.57
C ARG A 124 -11.62 11.37 8.82
N ARG A 125 -12.11 10.43 9.65
CA ARG A 125 -12.86 10.72 10.87
C ARG A 125 -11.93 10.90 12.07
N ASP A 126 -10.94 10.03 12.17
CA ASP A 126 -10.16 9.78 13.38
C ASP A 126 -8.70 10.27 13.25
N GLY A 127 -8.31 10.73 12.05
CA GLY A 127 -6.97 11.26 11.74
C GLY A 127 -5.93 10.21 11.37
N GLN A 128 -6.22 8.93 11.54
CA GLN A 128 -5.27 7.83 11.28
C GLN A 128 -6.00 6.57 10.82
N THR A 129 -5.31 5.72 10.07
CA THR A 129 -5.84 4.40 9.72
C THR A 129 -5.63 3.42 10.87
N GLY A 130 -6.61 2.55 11.10
CA GLY A 130 -6.39 1.33 11.88
C GLY A 130 -5.79 0.21 11.02
N GLY A 131 -5.26 -0.83 11.66
CA GLY A 131 -4.88 -2.06 10.97
C GLY A 131 -6.08 -2.81 10.39
N TYR A 132 -5.85 -3.66 9.39
CA TYR A 132 -6.88 -4.52 8.81
C TYR A 132 -7.38 -5.55 9.83
N SER A 133 -8.70 -5.57 10.00
CA SER A 133 -9.36 -6.38 11.01
C SER A 133 -9.36 -7.87 10.66
N GLN A 134 -9.66 -8.72 11.65
CA GLN A 134 -9.96 -10.14 11.41
C GLN A 134 -11.12 -10.33 10.41
N GLN A 135 -12.07 -9.40 10.38
CA GLN A 135 -13.16 -9.45 9.41
C GLN A 135 -12.66 -9.23 7.99
N ASP A 136 -11.77 -8.26 7.77
CA ASP A 136 -11.16 -8.00 6.45
C ASP A 136 -10.34 -9.22 5.99
N ARG A 137 -9.57 -9.82 6.90
CA ARG A 137 -8.79 -11.04 6.61
C ARG A 137 -9.68 -12.24 6.30
N ASN A 138 -10.80 -12.40 7.00
CA ASN A 138 -11.74 -13.50 6.74
C ASN A 138 -12.42 -13.35 5.37
N ARG A 139 -12.83 -12.13 4.98
CA ARG A 139 -13.41 -11.89 3.64
C ARG A 139 -12.46 -12.33 2.52
N GLN A 140 -11.15 -12.15 2.69
CA GLN A 140 -10.16 -12.62 1.73
C GLN A 140 -10.07 -14.15 1.69
N ARG A 141 -10.09 -14.82 2.85
CA ARG A 141 -10.08 -16.29 2.92
C ARG A 141 -11.33 -16.91 2.32
N ASP A 142 -12.49 -16.28 2.52
CA ASP A 142 -13.76 -16.75 1.97
C ASP A 142 -13.72 -16.68 0.44
N ALA A 143 -13.18 -15.59 -0.12
CA ALA A 143 -13.01 -15.39 -1.57
C ALA A 143 -11.93 -16.27 -2.23
N ASP A 144 -11.02 -16.87 -1.44
CA ASP A 144 -10.02 -17.86 -1.90
C ASP A 144 -10.60 -19.28 -1.99
N GLY A 145 -11.71 -19.55 -1.31
CA GLY A 145 -12.33 -20.87 -1.20
C GLY A 145 -13.38 -21.21 -2.26
N GLU A 146 -13.66 -20.28 -3.19
CA GLU A 146 -14.66 -20.39 -4.26
C GLU A 146 -14.04 -20.80 -5.61
#